data_AF-A0A1B2IW80-F1
#
_entry.id   AF-A0A1B2IW80-F1
#
_cell.length_a   1.000
_cell.length_b   1.000
_cell.length_c   1.000
_cell.angle_alpha   90.00
_cell.angle_beta   90.00
_cell.angle_gamma   90.00
#
_symmetry.space_group_name_H-M   'P 1'
#
loop_
_entity.id
_entity.type
_entity.pdbx_description
1 polymer ?
#
loop_
_entity_poly.entity_id
_entity_poly.type
_entity_poly.pdbx_seq_one_letter_code
_entity_poly.pdbx_strand_id
1 'polypeptide(L)'
;MLKKQLVSLGIVSWVLFSVVNLLMSSKFVKLGQQVTTSDIMKSLIISAVLYFVPIVIGAMGHNAGYYVLALVIIIYSVGLINVILTMFYGSSANMTIKALMIFAGIAVLVFNGYWMILAFRYRHSLDNVRDEKKYQELKRQQEQQK
;
A
#
# COMPACT_ATOMS: atom_id res chain seq x y z
N MET A 1 -17.22 -4.31 8.60
CA MET A 1 -16.42 -3.11 8.93
C MET A 1 -15.01 -3.15 8.33
N LEU A 2 -14.32 -4.30 8.40
CA LEU A 2 -12.98 -4.52 7.83
C LEU A 2 -12.80 -4.05 6.38
N LYS A 3 -13.77 -4.27 5.47
CA LYS A 3 -13.71 -3.79 4.08
C LYS A 3 -13.52 -2.27 3.98
N LYS A 4 -14.37 -1.50 4.69
CA LYS A 4 -14.31 -0.02 4.67
C LYS A 4 -13.00 0.48 5.27
N GLN A 5 -12.55 -0.15 6.34
CA GLN A 5 -11.26 0.15 6.96
C GLN A 5 -10.10 -0.14 6.00
N LEU A 6 -10.08 -1.28 5.30
CA LEU A 6 -9.02 -1.62 4.35
C LEU A 6 -8.94 -0.66 3.17
N VAL A 7 -10.09 -0.27 2.62
CA VAL A 7 -10.15 0.74 1.55
C VAL A 7 -9.63 2.07 2.06
N SER A 8 -10.13 2.55 3.21
CA SER A 8 -9.71 3.83 3.79
C SER A 8 -8.22 3.85 4.10
N LEU A 9 -7.69 2.80 4.72
CA LEU A 9 -6.28 2.70 5.08
C LEU A 9 -5.40 2.54 3.83
N GLY A 10 -5.89 1.89 2.77
CA GLY A 10 -5.20 1.81 1.48
C GLY A 10 -5.06 3.18 0.81
N ILE A 11 -6.12 4.00 0.86
CA ILE A 11 -6.07 5.39 0.38
C ILE A 11 -5.08 6.21 1.22
N VAL A 12 -5.13 6.08 2.55
CA VAL A 12 -4.18 6.76 3.44
C VAL A 12 -2.74 6.35 3.15
N SER A 13 -2.47 5.07 2.88
CA SER A 13 -1.14 4.58 2.49
C SER A 13 -0.64 5.27 1.21
N TRP A 14 -1.50 5.40 0.19
CA TRP A 14 -1.16 6.14 -1.03
C TRP A 14 -0.87 7.62 -0.77
N VAL A 15 -1.66 8.28 0.08
CA VAL A 15 -1.43 9.69 0.46
C VAL A 15 -0.11 9.84 1.18
N LEU A 16 0.18 8.97 2.16
CA LEU A 16 1.45 8.99 2.91
C LEU A 16 2.65 8.79 1.97
N PHE A 17 2.57 7.82 1.06
CA PHE A 17 3.58 7.62 0.03
C PHE A 17 3.78 8.88 -0.82
N SER A 18 2.69 9.49 -1.28
CA SER A 18 2.74 10.70 -2.12
C SER A 18 3.39 11.87 -1.41
N VAL A 19 3.03 12.10 -0.14
CA VAL A 19 3.63 13.14 0.70
C VAL A 19 5.14 12.91 0.87
N VAL A 20 5.55 11.68 1.21
CA VAL A 20 6.99 11.38 1.38
C VAL A 20 7.76 11.59 0.08
N ASN A 21 7.22 11.17 -1.06
CA ASN A 21 7.85 11.37 -2.37
C ASN A 21 7.95 12.85 -2.75
N LEU A 22 6.93 13.65 -2.47
CA LEU A 22 6.97 15.10 -2.67
C LEU A 22 8.00 15.77 -1.77
N LEU A 23 8.09 15.36 -0.49
CA LEU A 23 9.10 15.86 0.43
C LEU A 23 10.51 15.53 -0.05
N MET A 24 10.74 14.30 -0.54
CA MET A 24 12.01 13.90 -1.16
C MET A 24 12.38 14.77 -2.36
N SER A 25 11.41 15.18 -3.17
CA SER A 25 11.68 16.08 -4.29
C SER A 25 12.01 17.52 -3.91
N SER A 26 11.69 17.91 -2.68
CA SER A 26 11.84 19.29 -2.23
C SER A 26 13.31 19.66 -2.02
N LYS A 27 13.62 20.94 -2.23
CA LYS A 27 14.97 21.48 -1.94
C LYS A 27 15.36 21.36 -0.46
N PHE A 28 14.41 21.11 0.43
CA PHE A 28 14.64 20.96 1.87
C PHE A 28 15.48 19.72 2.20
N VAL A 29 15.38 18.67 1.38
CA VAL A 29 16.05 17.38 1.62
C VAL A 29 17.48 17.34 1.05
N LYS A 30 17.87 18.38 0.27
CA LYS A 30 19.23 18.59 -0.27
C LYS A 30 19.89 17.32 -0.80
N LEU A 31 19.17 16.61 -1.67
CA LEU A 31 19.70 15.45 -2.38
C LEU A 31 20.72 15.90 -3.44
N GLY A 32 21.81 15.14 -3.58
CA GLY A 32 22.88 15.41 -4.56
C GLY A 32 22.44 15.24 -6.02
N GLN A 33 21.28 14.63 -6.27
CA GLN A 33 20.65 14.54 -7.59
C GLN A 33 19.35 15.34 -7.59
N GLN A 34 19.19 16.25 -8.56
CA GLN A 34 17.94 16.95 -8.78
C GLN A 34 16.94 15.97 -9.41
N VAL A 35 15.95 15.54 -8.64
CA VAL A 35 14.82 14.79 -9.20
C VAL A 35 13.94 15.78 -9.96
N THR A 36 13.81 15.59 -11.28
CA THR A 36 13.00 16.46 -12.12
C THR A 36 11.53 16.39 -11.68
N THR A 37 10.86 17.54 -11.54
CA THR A 37 9.44 17.63 -11.16
C THR A 37 8.53 16.76 -12.04
N SER A 38 8.87 16.62 -13.32
CA SER A 38 8.19 15.72 -14.28
C SER A 38 8.20 14.25 -13.82
N ASP A 39 9.33 13.75 -13.31
CA ASP A 39 9.47 12.34 -12.94
C ASP A 39 8.68 12.02 -11.66
N ILE A 40 8.57 12.98 -10.75
CA ILE A 40 7.72 12.86 -9.56
C ILE A 40 6.24 12.85 -9.95
N MET A 41 5.82 13.74 -10.85
CA MET A 41 4.42 13.74 -11.32
C MET A 41 4.05 12.43 -12.01
N LYS A 42 4.94 11.89 -12.86
CA LYS A 42 4.76 10.55 -13.44
C LYS A 42 4.65 9.48 -12.35
N SER A 43 5.54 9.50 -11.36
CA SER A 43 5.51 8.56 -10.24
C SER A 43 4.20 8.62 -9.45
N LEU A 44 3.67 9.82 -9.18
CA LEU A 44 2.40 10.01 -8.48
C LEU A 44 1.19 9.53 -9.28
N ILE A 45 1.18 9.77 -10.59
CA ILE A 45 0.10 9.28 -11.47
C ILE A 45 0.12 7.76 -11.53
N ILE A 46 1.30 7.17 -11.74
CA ILE A 46 1.47 5.72 -11.78
C ILE A 46 1.07 5.10 -10.44
N SER A 47 1.51 5.67 -9.33
CA SER A 47 1.15 5.17 -7.99
C SER A 47 -0.34 5.30 -7.73
N ALA A 48 -0.99 6.38 -8.16
CA ALA A 48 -2.44 6.53 -8.05
C ALA A 48 -3.15 5.38 -8.76
N VAL A 49 -2.81 5.09 -10.01
CA VAL A 49 -3.40 3.98 -10.76
C VAL A 49 -3.17 2.64 -10.05
N LEU A 50 -1.94 2.38 -9.62
CA LEU A 50 -1.57 1.13 -8.95
C LEU A 50 -2.24 0.94 -7.58
N TYR A 51 -2.61 2.01 -6.87
CA TYR A 51 -3.38 1.89 -5.63
C TYR A 51 -4.89 1.82 -5.90
N PHE A 52 -5.44 2.73 -6.70
CA PHE A 52 -6.88 2.86 -6.88
C PHE A 52 -7.50 1.68 -7.64
N VAL A 53 -6.84 1.15 -8.66
CA VAL A 53 -7.39 0.01 -9.43
C VAL A 53 -7.60 -1.22 -8.54
N PRO A 54 -6.59 -1.70 -7.78
CA PRO A 54 -6.77 -2.80 -6.84
C PRO A 54 -7.76 -2.51 -5.71
N ILE A 55 -7.84 -1.25 -5.22
CA ILE A 55 -8.82 -0.83 -4.22
C ILE A 55 -10.24 -1.02 -4.74
N VAL A 56 -10.53 -0.60 -5.98
CA VAL A 56 -11.86 -0.76 -6.60
C VAL A 56 -12.20 -2.24 -6.76
N ILE A 57 -11.26 -3.05 -7.25
CA ILE A 57 -11.44 -4.51 -7.40
C ILE A 57 -11.71 -5.16 -6.03
N GLY A 58 -10.93 -4.82 -5.01
CA GLY A 58 -11.11 -5.30 -3.65
C GLY A 58 -12.43 -4.84 -3.03
N ALA A 59 -12.87 -3.62 -3.33
CA ALA A 59 -14.13 -3.06 -2.85
C ALA A 59 -15.35 -3.80 -3.43
N MET A 60 -15.24 -4.33 -4.66
CA MET A 60 -16.23 -5.23 -5.27
C MET A 60 -16.28 -6.62 -4.62
N GLY A 61 -15.35 -6.94 -3.71
CA GLY A 61 -15.32 -8.21 -2.98
C GLY A 61 -14.40 -9.27 -3.60
N HIS A 62 -13.62 -8.93 -4.62
CA HIS A 62 -12.66 -9.85 -5.22
C HIS A 62 -11.34 -9.86 -4.44
N ASN A 63 -10.95 -11.04 -3.95
CA ASN A 63 -9.69 -11.24 -3.23
C ASN A 63 -8.45 -10.77 -4.02
N ALA A 64 -8.46 -10.94 -5.35
CA ALA A 64 -7.38 -10.51 -6.25
C ALA A 64 -6.99 -9.03 -6.06
N GLY A 65 -7.96 -8.14 -5.84
CA GLY A 65 -7.68 -6.73 -5.59
C GLY A 65 -6.81 -6.51 -4.35
N TYR A 66 -7.06 -7.24 -3.26
CA TYR A 66 -6.25 -7.13 -2.05
C TYR A 66 -4.85 -7.74 -2.19
N TYR A 67 -4.68 -8.79 -3.01
CA TYR A 67 -3.36 -9.34 -3.32
C TYR A 67 -2.50 -8.35 -4.09
N VAL A 68 -3.06 -7.75 -5.16
CA VAL A 68 -2.35 -6.76 -5.96
C VAL A 68 -2.03 -5.53 -5.12
N LEU A 69 -2.99 -5.04 -4.33
CA LEU A 69 -2.78 -3.90 -3.45
C LEU A 69 -1.69 -4.15 -2.39
N ALA A 70 -1.63 -5.36 -1.83
CA ALA A 70 -0.56 -5.74 -0.91
C ALA A 70 0.81 -5.70 -1.59
N LEU A 71 0.92 -6.22 -2.82
CA LEU A 71 2.15 -6.19 -3.60
C LEU A 71 2.59 -4.75 -3.89
N VAL A 72 1.64 -3.88 -4.27
CA VAL A 72 1.88 -2.46 -4.49
C VAL A 72 2.41 -1.78 -3.22
N ILE A 73 1.77 -2.02 -2.06
CA ILE A 73 2.22 -1.48 -0.77
C ILE A 73 3.62 -1.98 -0.42
N ILE A 74 3.95 -3.24 -0.69
CA ILE A 74 5.28 -3.81 -0.45
C ILE A 74 6.33 -3.10 -1.31
N ILE A 75 6.09 -2.96 -2.61
CA ILE A 75 7.01 -2.28 -3.54
C ILE A 75 7.28 -0.85 -3.06
N TYR A 76 6.22 -0.11 -2.70
CA TYR A 76 6.38 1.26 -2.21
C TYR A 76 7.01 1.35 -0.82
N SER A 77 6.86 0.32 0.01
CA SER A 77 7.58 0.20 1.28
C SER A 77 9.08 0.03 1.08
N VAL A 78 9.52 -0.71 0.05
CA VAL A 78 10.94 -0.75 -0.33
C VAL A 78 11.45 0.64 -0.73
N GLY A 79 10.63 1.41 -1.45
CA GLY A 79 10.91 2.82 -1.74
C GLY A 79 11.13 3.66 -0.48
N LEU A 80 10.31 3.47 0.55
CA LEU A 80 10.47 4.16 1.85
C LEU A 80 11.76 3.75 2.58
N ILE A 81 12.17 2.49 2.48
CA ILE A 81 13.47 2.04 3.02
C ILE A 81 14.61 2.80 2.32
N ASN A 82 14.54 2.95 1.00
CA ASN A 82 15.54 3.72 0.26
C ASN A 82 15.57 5.20 0.70
N VAL A 83 14.41 5.80 0.98
CA VAL A 83 14.34 7.17 1.56
C VAL A 83 15.09 7.25 2.88
N ILE A 84 14.85 6.30 3.79
CA ILE A 84 15.52 6.24 5.10
C ILE A 84 17.04 6.13 4.92
N LEU A 85 17.51 5.18 4.10
CA LEU A 85 18.93 4.99 3.81
C LEU A 85 19.56 6.25 3.19
N THR A 86 18.84 6.91 2.28
CA THR A 86 19.30 8.14 1.64
C THR A 86 19.45 9.28 2.65
N MET A 87 18.55 9.39 3.65
CA MET A 87 18.72 10.38 4.72
C MET A 87 19.96 10.12 5.57
N PHE A 88 20.25 8.85 5.89
CA PHE A 88 21.42 8.47 6.67
C PHE A 88 22.73 8.74 5.93
N TYR A 89 22.84 8.27 4.69
CA TYR A 89 24.13 8.19 4.00
C TYR A 89 24.33 9.21 2.87
N GLY A 90 23.25 9.69 2.25
CA GLY A 90 23.31 10.45 0.99
C GLY A 90 22.80 11.89 1.05
N SER A 91 22.12 12.29 2.13
CA SER A 91 21.58 13.64 2.27
C SER A 91 22.57 14.59 2.95
N SER A 92 22.70 15.81 2.42
CA SER A 92 23.41 16.93 3.06
C SER A 92 22.48 17.85 3.88
N ALA A 93 21.23 17.42 4.11
CA ALA A 93 20.28 18.16 4.93
C ALA A 93 20.69 18.23 6.40
N ASN A 94 20.14 19.22 7.12
CA ASN A 94 20.39 19.36 8.56
C ASN A 94 19.83 18.14 9.32
N MET A 95 20.45 17.79 10.46
CA MET A 95 20.16 16.61 11.28
C MET A 95 18.68 16.51 11.66
N THR A 96 18.03 17.64 11.96
CA THR A 96 16.61 17.70 12.28
C THR A 96 15.72 17.21 11.12
N ILE A 97 16.03 17.62 9.89
CA ILE A 97 15.27 17.22 8.69
C ILE A 97 15.46 15.73 8.44
N LYS A 98 16.71 15.24 8.56
CA LYS A 98 17.01 13.81 8.44
C LYS A 98 16.20 12.99 9.45
N ALA A 99 16.24 13.37 10.73
CA ALA A 99 15.53 12.67 11.80
C ALA A 99 14.01 12.64 11.54
N LEU A 100 13.42 13.76 11.11
CA LEU A 100 11.99 13.85 10.80
C LEU A 100 11.62 12.95 9.62
N MET A 101 12.40 12.96 8.55
CA MET A 101 12.17 12.11 7.37
C MET A 101 12.33 10.62 7.68
N ILE A 102 13.32 10.25 8.50
CA ILE A 102 13.52 8.86 8.96
C ILE A 102 12.32 8.42 9.81
N PHE A 103 11.92 9.23 10.78
CA PHE A 103 10.77 8.92 11.64
C PHE A 103 9.48 8.79 10.82
N ALA A 104 9.23 9.71 9.89
CA ALA A 104 8.11 9.63 8.97
C ALA A 104 8.15 8.35 8.13
N GLY A 105 9.30 7.99 7.55
CA GLY A 105 9.47 6.76 6.80
C GLY A 105 9.15 5.51 7.62
N ILE A 106 9.66 5.42 8.84
CA ILE A 106 9.39 4.30 9.77
C ILE A 106 7.90 4.25 10.13
N ALA A 107 7.28 5.40 10.43
CA ALA A 107 5.86 5.46 10.77
C ALA A 107 4.98 4.94 9.63
N VAL A 108 5.30 5.33 8.38
CA VAL A 108 4.57 4.83 7.20
C VAL A 108 4.81 3.34 6.97
N LEU A 109 6.03 2.83 7.20
CA LEU A 109 6.31 1.38 7.14
C LEU A 109 5.48 0.59 8.16
N VAL A 110 5.41 1.06 9.40
CA VAL A 110 4.58 0.44 10.44
C VAL A 110 3.10 0.46 10.05
N PHE A 111 2.63 1.60 9.54
CA PHE A 111 1.26 1.75 9.04
C PHE A 111 0.95 0.74 7.92
N ASN A 112 1.85 0.60 6.94
CA ASN A 112 1.72 -0.37 5.86
C ASN A 112 1.74 -1.83 6.37
N GLY A 113 2.58 -2.12 7.37
CA GLY A 113 2.59 -3.41 8.06
C GLY A 113 1.26 -3.74 8.72
N TYR A 114 0.67 -2.77 9.43
CA TYR A 114 -0.66 -2.91 10.01
C TYR A 114 -1.73 -3.16 8.95
N TRP A 115 -1.70 -2.42 7.83
CA TRP A 115 -2.60 -2.64 6.71
C TRP A 115 -2.51 -4.07 6.18
N MET A 116 -1.29 -4.61 6.00
CA MET A 116 -1.09 -5.98 5.52
C MET A 116 -1.74 -7.01 6.45
N ILE A 117 -1.57 -6.87 7.76
CA ILE A 117 -2.19 -7.78 8.74
C ILE A 117 -3.72 -7.79 8.60
N LEU A 118 -4.34 -6.61 8.49
CA LEU A 118 -5.78 -6.51 8.26
C LEU A 118 -6.19 -7.14 6.92
N ALA A 119 -5.39 -6.94 5.87
CA ALA A 119 -5.67 -7.49 4.55
C ALA A 119 -5.59 -9.02 4.54
N PHE A 120 -4.64 -9.61 5.27
CA PHE A 120 -4.57 -11.06 5.47
C PHE A 120 -5.82 -11.60 6.18
N ARG A 121 -6.24 -10.97 7.28
CA ARG A 121 -7.44 -11.38 8.03
C ARG A 121 -8.70 -11.30 7.18
N TYR A 122 -8.85 -10.23 6.40
CA TYR A 122 -10.02 -10.06 5.55
C TYR A 122 -10.05 -11.05 4.37
N ARG A 123 -8.90 -11.32 3.74
CA ARG A 123 -8.80 -12.32 2.67
C ARG A 123 -9.20 -13.71 3.14
N HIS A 124 -8.72 -14.12 4.31
CA HIS A 124 -9.09 -15.41 4.90
C HIS A 124 -10.61 -15.50 5.14
N SER A 125 -11.24 -14.43 5.62
CA SER A 125 -12.69 -14.37 5.75
C SER A 125 -13.42 -14.50 4.41
N LEU A 126 -12.90 -13.90 3.33
CA LEU A 126 -13.49 -14.01 1.99
C LEU A 126 -13.32 -15.41 1.38
N ASP A 127 -12.19 -16.07 1.62
CA ASP A 127 -11.97 -17.43 1.16
C ASP A 127 -12.91 -18.41 1.86
N ASN A 128 -13.10 -18.29 3.18
CA ASN A 128 -14.03 -19.14 3.94
C ASN A 128 -15.48 -19.03 3.40
N VAL A 129 -15.94 -17.81 3.10
CA VAL A 129 -17.28 -17.59 2.52
C VAL A 129 -17.40 -18.20 1.12
N ARG A 130 -16.34 -18.13 0.31
CA ARG A 130 -16.33 -18.74 -1.03
C ARG A 130 -16.40 -20.27 -0.94
N ASP A 131 -15.65 -20.84 -0.01
CA ASP A 131 -15.53 -22.28 0.12
C ASP A 131 -16.82 -22.89 0.70
N GLU A 132 -17.46 -22.20 1.65
CA GLU A 132 -18.77 -22.58 2.17
C GLU A 132 -19.87 -22.55 1.08
N LYS A 133 -19.87 -21.53 0.21
CA LYS A 133 -20.81 -21.47 -0.93
C LYS A 133 -20.63 -22.65 -1.88
N LYS A 134 -19.39 -22.98 -2.24
CA LYS A 134 -19.10 -24.15 -3.09
C LYS A 134 -19.55 -25.46 -2.44
N TYR A 135 -19.34 -25.60 -1.13
CA TYR A 135 -19.78 -26.78 -0.40
C TYR A 135 -21.31 -26.94 -0.42
N GLN A 136 -22.05 -25.85 -0.20
CA GLN A 136 -23.52 -25.86 -0.28
C GLN A 136 -24.03 -26.18 -1.70
N GLU A 137 -23.39 -25.63 -2.74
CA GLU A 137 -23.73 -25.93 -4.14
C GLU A 137 -23.53 -27.42 -4.46
N LEU A 138 -22.40 -28.00 -4.06
CA LEU A 138 -22.12 -29.42 -4.24
C LEU A 138 -23.12 -30.31 -3.50
N LYS A 139 -23.49 -29.94 -2.27
CA LYS A 139 -24.49 -30.69 -1.50
C LYS A 139 -25.87 -30.68 -2.17
N ARG A 140 -26.32 -29.53 -2.68
CA ARG A 140 -27.59 -29.43 -3.43
C ARG A 140 -27.58 -30.27 -4.70
N GLN A 141 -26.47 -30.31 -5.43
CA GLN A 141 -26.33 -31.16 -6.61
C GLN A 141 -26.44 -32.64 -6.27
N GLN A 142 -25.86 -33.08 -5.14
CA GLN A 142 -25.97 -34.46 -4.67
C GLN A 142 -27.38 -34.82 -4.21
N GLU A 143 -28.10 -33.89 -3.57
CA GLU A 143 -29.50 -34.08 -3.17
C GLU A 143 -30.45 -34.14 -4.37
N GLN A 144 -30.16 -33.41 -5.45
CA GLN A 144 -30.94 -33.46 -6.71
C GLN A 144 -30.67 -34.71 -7.56
N GLN A 145 -29.56 -35.41 -7.31
CA GLN A 145 -29.18 -36.65 -8.01
C GLN A 145 -29.65 -37.93 -7.29
N LYS A 146 -30.23 -37.80 -6.08
CA LYS A 146 -30.85 -38.89 -5.33
C LYS A 146 -32.36 -38.87 -5.50
#